data_AF-A0A838VC44-F1
#
_entry.id   AF-A0A838VC44-F1
#
_cell.length_a   1.000
_cell.length_b   1.000
_cell.length_c   1.000
_cell.angle_alpha   90.00
_cell.angle_beta   90.00
_cell.angle_gamma   90.00
#
_symmetry.space_group_name_H-M   'P 1'
#
loop_
_entity.id
_entity.type
_entity.pdbx_description
1 polymer ?
#
loop_
_entity_poly.entity_id
_entity_poly.type
_entity_poly.pdbx_seq_one_letter_code
_entity_poly.pdbx_strand_id
1 'polypeptide(L)'
;MAAANSEYYARADPLGRDFTTAPEISQMFGELIGAWAADLWERAGKPDAVLVELGPGRGSLTADALRVAVRAGWTPSVHFVETSRVLRAEQAKRVASAQWHDDLSTLPVDRPLIIVANEFFDA
;
A
#
# COMPACT_ATOMS: atom_id res chain seq x y z
N MET A 1 22.66 -6.75 -8.92
CA MET A 1 21.19 -6.67 -8.77
C MET A 1 20.73 -5.29 -8.33
N ALA A 2 21.27 -4.70 -7.25
CA ALA A 2 20.93 -3.31 -6.86
C ALA A 2 21.10 -2.25 -7.98
N ALA A 3 22.15 -2.36 -8.80
CA ALA A 3 22.38 -1.45 -9.92
C ALA A 3 21.39 -1.62 -11.09
N ALA A 4 20.77 -2.80 -11.25
CA ALA A 4 19.77 -3.05 -12.29
C ALA A 4 18.41 -2.48 -11.88
N ASN A 5 18.03 -2.61 -10.60
CA ASN A 5 16.81 -1.97 -10.07
C ASN A 5 16.90 -0.45 -10.16
N SER A 6 18.04 0.16 -9.83
CA SER A 6 18.18 1.62 -9.90
C SER A 6 18.03 2.19 -11.31
N GLU A 7 18.46 1.45 -12.35
CA GLU A 7 18.31 1.86 -13.75
C GLU A 7 16.87 1.64 -14.26
N TYR A 8 16.24 0.55 -13.85
CA TYR A 8 14.88 0.19 -14.26
C TYR A 8 13.82 1.17 -13.70
N TYR A 9 13.95 1.61 -12.45
CA TYR A 9 13.04 2.59 -11.83
C TYR A 9 13.37 4.06 -12.15
N ALA A 10 14.48 4.34 -12.84
CA ALA A 10 14.89 5.70 -13.21
C ALA A 10 14.29 6.20 -14.54
N ARG A 11 13.64 5.33 -15.33
CA ARG A 11 12.95 5.76 -16.57
C ARG A 11 11.63 6.44 -16.26
N ALA A 12 11.22 7.35 -17.14
CA ALA A 12 10.11 8.31 -16.99
C ALA A 12 8.72 7.69 -16.70
N ASP A 13 8.58 6.37 -16.82
CA ASP A 13 7.47 5.57 -16.31
C ASP A 13 8.02 4.26 -15.73
N PRO A 14 8.27 4.19 -14.41
CA PRO A 14 8.91 3.04 -13.76
C PRO A 14 8.08 1.75 -13.82
N LEU A 15 6.79 1.86 -14.16
CA LEU A 15 5.84 0.74 -14.20
C LEU A 15 5.31 0.45 -15.62
N GLY A 16 5.75 1.18 -16.65
CA GLY A 16 5.44 0.93 -18.06
C GLY A 16 4.02 0.41 -18.39
N ARG A 17 3.91 -0.33 -19.50
CA ARG A 17 2.70 -1.05 -19.91
C ARG A 17 2.63 -2.50 -19.40
N ASP A 18 3.76 -3.06 -18.96
CA ASP A 18 3.88 -4.48 -18.61
C ASP A 18 3.65 -4.78 -17.12
N PHE A 19 3.48 -3.78 -16.24
CA PHE A 19 3.08 -3.98 -14.84
C PHE A 19 1.56 -3.98 -14.67
N THR A 20 0.91 -4.98 -15.27
CA THR A 20 -0.48 -5.28 -14.94
C THR A 20 -0.50 -6.19 -13.71
N THR A 21 -0.51 -5.59 -12.52
CA THR A 21 -0.64 -6.33 -11.24
C THR A 21 -2.12 -6.58 -10.91
N ALA A 22 -2.42 -7.52 -10.01
CA ALA A 22 -3.82 -7.87 -9.69
C ALA A 22 -4.74 -6.67 -9.32
N PRO A 23 -4.27 -5.64 -8.58
CA PRO A 23 -5.04 -4.40 -8.33
C PRO A 23 -5.34 -3.59 -9.59
N GLU A 24 -4.47 -3.64 -10.61
CA GLU A 24 -4.65 -2.91 -11.88
C GLU A 24 -5.60 -3.68 -12.83
N ILE A 25 -5.85 -4.97 -12.59
CA ILE A 25 -6.82 -5.79 -13.34
C ILE A 25 -8.24 -5.56 -12.82
N SER A 26 -8.43 -5.47 -11.51
CA SER A 26 -9.77 -5.31 -10.93
C SER A 26 -9.76 -4.64 -9.56
N GLN A 27 -10.54 -3.56 -9.48
CA GLN A 27 -10.94 -2.88 -8.24
C GLN A 27 -11.42 -3.85 -7.15
N MET A 28 -12.04 -4.98 -7.54
CA MET A 28 -12.57 -5.96 -6.60
C MET A 28 -11.48 -6.56 -5.71
N PHE A 29 -10.24 -6.68 -6.21
CA PHE A 29 -9.14 -7.21 -5.40
C PHE A 29 -8.86 -6.28 -4.20
N GLY A 30 -8.69 -4.99 -4.44
CA GLY A 30 -8.49 -4.00 -3.38
C GLY A 30 -9.68 -3.93 -2.41
N GLU A 31 -10.91 -4.06 -2.91
CA GLU A 31 -12.10 -4.11 -2.05
C GLU A 31 -12.14 -5.33 -1.14
N LEU A 32 -11.75 -6.50 -1.63
CA LEU A 32 -11.66 -7.73 -0.82
C LEU A 32 -10.57 -7.62 0.24
N ILE A 33 -9.41 -7.04 -0.09
CA ILE A 33 -8.36 -6.76 0.90
C ILE A 33 -8.85 -5.75 1.96
N GLY A 34 -9.59 -4.72 1.55
CA GLY A 34 -10.20 -3.78 2.49
C GLY A 34 -11.22 -4.44 3.43
N ALA A 35 -12.05 -5.34 2.91
CA ALA A 35 -13.01 -6.10 3.72
C ALA A 35 -12.29 -7.02 4.72
N TRP A 36 -11.25 -7.72 4.27
CA TRP A 36 -10.41 -8.56 5.14
C TRP A 36 -9.73 -7.75 6.25
N ALA A 37 -9.13 -6.60 5.91
CA ALA A 37 -8.45 -5.75 6.87
C ALA A 37 -9.43 -5.17 7.91
N ALA A 38 -10.62 -4.74 7.48
CA ALA A 38 -11.67 -4.26 8.38
C ALA A 38 -12.20 -5.38 9.32
N ASP A 39 -12.38 -6.59 8.81
CA ASP A 39 -12.77 -7.75 9.63
C ASP A 39 -11.69 -8.09 10.68
N LEU A 40 -10.41 -8.05 10.31
CA LEU A 40 -9.31 -8.23 11.26
C LEU A 40 -9.31 -7.14 12.34
N TRP A 41 -9.46 -5.88 11.94
CA TRP A 41 -9.53 -4.75 12.88
C TRP A 41 -10.70 -4.89 13.86
N GLU A 42 -11.88 -5.28 13.37
CA GLU A 42 -13.06 -5.49 14.20
C GLU A 42 -12.85 -6.64 15.20
N ARG A 43 -12.32 -7.79 14.74
CA ARG A 43 -12.00 -8.94 15.59
C ARG A 43 -10.92 -8.64 16.62
N ALA A 44 -10.01 -7.74 16.32
CA ALA A 44 -8.99 -7.26 17.24
C ALA A 44 -9.53 -6.28 18.31
N GLY A 45 -10.83 -5.97 18.30
CA GLY A 45 -11.44 -5.06 19.27
C GLY A 45 -11.35 -3.59 18.87
N LYS A 46 -11.24 -3.30 17.58
CA LYS A 46 -11.20 -1.95 17.02
C LYS A 46 -10.08 -1.06 17.60
N PRO A 47 -8.82 -1.55 17.66
CA PRO A 47 -7.71 -0.75 18.17
C PRO A 47 -7.39 0.43 17.23
N ASP A 48 -6.56 1.36 17.71
CA ASP A 48 -5.93 2.38 16.86
C ASP A 48 -4.86 1.72 15.97
N ALA A 49 -5.30 1.02 14.92
CA ALA A 49 -4.45 0.27 14.01
C ALA A 49 -4.06 1.07 12.76
N VAL A 50 -2.87 0.77 12.25
CA VAL A 50 -2.32 1.33 11.01
C VAL A 50 -2.49 0.34 9.87
N LEU A 51 -2.85 0.84 8.70
CA LEU A 51 -2.78 0.08 7.45
C LEU A 51 -1.43 0.35 6.78
N VAL A 52 -0.65 -0.70 6.58
CA VAL A 52 0.67 -0.63 5.95
C VAL A 52 0.65 -1.38 4.62
N GLU A 53 1.18 -0.79 3.55
CA GLU A 53 1.44 -1.49 2.29
C GLU A 53 2.94 -1.47 1.95
N LEU A 54 3.51 -2.64 1.69
CA LEU A 54 4.89 -2.81 1.25
C LEU A 54 4.92 -2.86 -0.28
N GLY A 55 5.68 -1.96 -0.91
CA GLY A 55 5.75 -1.84 -2.37
C GLY A 55 4.38 -1.58 -3.01
N PRO A 56 3.70 -0.47 -2.67
CA PRO A 56 2.31 -0.21 -3.10
C PRO A 56 2.11 0.04 -4.60
N GLY A 57 3.19 0.04 -5.40
CA GLY A 57 3.13 0.34 -6.84
C GLY A 57 2.50 1.71 -7.09
N ARG A 58 1.32 1.75 -7.68
CA ARG A 58 0.56 3.00 -7.94
C ARG A 58 -0.30 3.47 -6.75
N GLY A 59 -0.41 2.67 -5.68
CA GLY A 59 -1.29 2.92 -4.53
C GLY A 59 -2.78 2.63 -4.79
N SER A 60 -3.10 1.95 -5.89
CA SER A 60 -4.47 1.58 -6.28
C SER A 60 -5.10 0.60 -5.28
N LEU A 61 -4.36 -0.43 -4.86
CA LEU A 61 -4.82 -1.41 -3.87
C LEU A 61 -5.30 -0.72 -2.59
N THR A 62 -4.44 0.07 -1.94
CA THR A 62 -4.83 0.76 -0.70
C THR A 62 -5.95 1.77 -0.92
N ALA A 63 -5.98 2.48 -2.05
CA ALA A 63 -7.08 3.40 -2.35
C ALA A 63 -8.44 2.67 -2.38
N ASP A 64 -8.49 1.50 -2.99
CA ASP A 64 -9.70 0.66 -3.01
C ASP A 64 -10.02 0.06 -1.64
N ALA A 65 -9.01 -0.42 -0.92
CA ALA A 65 -9.18 -0.98 0.42
C ALA A 65 -9.76 0.06 1.40
N LEU A 66 -9.29 1.31 1.34
CA LEU A 66 -9.78 2.41 2.18
C LEU A 66 -11.26 2.71 1.95
N ARG A 67 -11.75 2.64 0.70
CA ARG A 67 -13.19 2.85 0.43
C ARG A 67 -14.06 1.85 1.17
N VAL A 68 -13.59 0.61 1.34
CA VAL A 68 -14.29 -0.44 2.09
C VAL A 68 -14.10 -0.28 3.60
N ALA A 69 -12.86 -0.04 4.06
CA ALA A 69 -12.56 0.16 5.47
C ALA A 69 -13.39 1.30 6.09
N VAL A 70 -13.50 2.44 5.38
CA VAL A 70 -14.29 3.59 5.82
C VAL A 70 -15.77 3.24 5.97
N ARG A 71 -16.33 2.45 5.05
CA ARG A 71 -17.73 1.98 5.14
C ARG A 71 -17.94 1.01 6.31
N ALA A 72 -16.90 0.27 6.70
CA ALA A 72 -16.90 -0.58 7.89
C ALA A 72 -16.65 0.22 9.20
N GLY A 73 -16.50 1.55 9.12
CA GLY A 73 -16.27 2.42 10.28
C GLY A 73 -14.82 2.49 10.74
N TRP A 74 -13.87 2.06 9.90
CA TRP A 74 -12.44 2.14 10.17
C TRP A 74 -11.74 3.12 9.23
N THR A 75 -11.14 4.17 9.80
CA THR A 75 -10.35 5.19 9.10
C THR A 75 -8.88 5.11 9.55
N PRO A 76 -8.11 4.12 9.10
CA PRO A 76 -6.73 3.98 9.55
C PRO A 76 -5.83 5.09 9.01
N SER A 77 -4.78 5.42 9.78
CA SER A 77 -3.60 6.03 9.17
C SER A 77 -2.94 5.04 8.21
N VAL A 78 -2.43 5.56 7.08
CA VAL A 78 -1.83 4.75 6.02
C VAL A 78 -0.34 4.97 5.97
N HIS A 79 0.42 3.88 5.91
CA HIS A 79 1.87 3.90 5.81
C HIS A 79 2.31 3.07 4.60
N PHE A 80 3.15 3.64 3.75
CA PHE A 80 3.71 3.01 2.57
C PHE A 80 5.21 2.81 2.74
N VAL A 81 5.69 1.60 2.47
CA VAL A 81 7.13 1.33 2.35
C VAL A 81 7.48 1.31 0.88
N GLU A 82 8.11 2.38 0.40
CA GLU A 82 8.38 2.64 -1.01
C GLU A 82 9.64 3.50 -1.11
N THR A 83 10.65 3.11 -1.88
CA THR A 83 11.89 3.91 -2.01
C THR A 83 11.87 4.84 -3.24
N SER A 84 11.03 4.56 -4.23
CA SER A 84 10.93 5.33 -5.47
C SER A 84 10.18 6.65 -5.28
N ARG A 85 10.91 7.78 -5.37
CA ARG A 85 10.32 9.13 -5.28
C ARG A 85 9.23 9.39 -6.33
N VAL A 86 9.39 8.81 -7.53
CA VAL A 86 8.41 8.92 -8.61
C VAL A 86 7.11 8.22 -8.21
N LEU A 87 7.21 6.99 -7.69
CA LEU A 87 6.04 6.24 -7.24
C LEU A 87 5.38 6.90 -6.03
N ARG A 88 6.16 7.43 -5.07
CA ARG A 88 5.60 8.22 -3.95
C ARG A 88 4.74 9.39 -4.45
N ALA A 89 5.22 10.12 -5.47
CA ALA A 89 4.47 11.23 -6.05
C ALA A 89 3.16 10.77 -6.73
N GLU A 90 3.16 9.62 -7.40
CA GLU A 90 1.95 9.05 -7.99
C GLU A 90 0.97 8.51 -6.93
N GLN A 91 1.47 7.87 -5.88
CA GLN A 91 0.69 7.36 -4.76
C GLN A 91 0.00 8.50 -4.01
N ALA A 92 0.69 9.62 -3.80
CA ALA A 92 0.14 10.81 -3.13
C ALA A 92 -1.08 11.40 -3.84
N LYS A 93 -1.22 11.19 -5.15
CA LYS A 93 -2.42 11.60 -5.90
C LYS A 93 -3.66 10.77 -5.54
N ARG A 94 -3.47 9.54 -5.04
CA ARG A 94 -4.56 8.61 -4.66
C ARG A 94 -4.78 8.58 -3.16
N VAL A 95 -3.71 8.56 -2.39
CA VAL A 95 -3.74 8.48 -0.92
C VAL A 95 -2.86 9.60 -0.34
N ALA A 96 -3.40 10.82 -0.39
CA ALA A 96 -2.65 12.03 -0.01
C ALA A 96 -2.21 12.07 1.45
N SER A 97 -2.92 11.38 2.35
CA SER A 97 -2.63 11.32 3.78
C SER A 97 -1.67 10.18 4.17
N ALA A 98 -1.14 9.42 3.21
CA ALA A 98 -0.19 8.36 3.51
C ALA A 98 1.12 8.93 4.08
N GLN A 99 1.79 8.14 4.90
CA GLN A 99 3.16 8.37 5.34
C GLN A 99 4.09 7.43 4.58
N TRP A 100 5.21 7.92 4.07
CA TRP A 100 6.15 7.12 3.30
C TRP A 100 7.41 6.81 4.09
N HIS A 101 7.84 5.56 3.99
CA HIS A 101 9.00 5.00 4.67
C HIS A 101 9.97 4.42 3.63
N ASP A 102 11.27 4.57 3.89
CA ASP A 102 12.30 3.93 3.07
C ASP A 102 12.40 2.43 3.38
N ASP A 103 12.10 2.04 4.62
CA ASP A 103 12.12 0.65 5.10
C ASP A 103 11.23 0.45 6.34
N LEU A 104 11.11 -0.80 6.78
CA LEU A 104 10.26 -1.22 7.92
C LEU A 104 10.68 -0.63 9.27
N SER A 105 11.93 -0.19 9.45
CA SER A 105 12.47 0.24 10.76
C SER A 105 11.85 1.54 11.27
N THR A 106 11.20 2.30 10.39
CA THR A 106 10.57 3.59 10.70
C THR A 106 9.06 3.49 10.86
N LEU A 107 8.49 2.28 10.76
CA LEU A 107 7.07 2.06 11.03
C LEU A 107 6.75 2.25 12.52
N PRO A 108 5.51 2.64 12.87
CA PRO A 108 5.09 2.75 14.26
C PRO A 108 5.26 1.43 15.02
N VAL A 109 5.82 1.50 16.23
CA VAL A 109 6.03 0.35 17.14
C VAL A 109 5.10 0.37 18.35
N ASP A 110 4.31 1.43 18.50
CA ASP A 110 3.43 1.72 19.63
C ASP A 110 1.96 1.32 19.39
N ARG A 111 1.67 0.75 18.22
CA ARG A 111 0.31 0.49 17.74
C ARG A 111 0.25 -0.76 16.84
N PRO A 112 -0.90 -1.46 16.76
CA PRO A 112 -1.06 -2.59 15.86
C PRO A 112 -0.91 -2.20 14.39
N LEU A 113 -0.27 -3.07 13.61
CA LEU A 113 -0.11 -2.90 12.18
C LEU A 113 -0.89 -3.99 11.44
N ILE A 114 -1.67 -3.60 10.43
CA ILE A 114 -2.23 -4.51 9.43
C ILE A 114 -1.42 -4.29 8.15
N ILE A 115 -0.60 -5.28 7.78
CA ILE A 115 0.39 -5.16 6.70
C ILE A 115 -0.07 -5.95 5.48
N VAL A 116 -0.06 -5.30 4.32
CA VAL A 116 -0.30 -5.88 3.00
C VAL A 116 0.99 -5.83 2.19
N ALA A 117 1.33 -6.92 1.51
CA ALA A 117 2.52 -7.03 0.66
C ALA A 117 2.15 -7.84 -0.59
N ASN A 118 1.46 -7.19 -1.54
CA ASN A 118 1.07 -7.84 -2.79
C ASN A 118 2.21 -7.75 -3.81
N GLU A 119 2.63 -8.89 -4.37
CA GLU A 119 3.71 -8.95 -5.38
C GLU A 119 5.00 -8.24 -4.92
N PHE A 120 5.26 -8.26 -3.61
CA PHE A 120 6.43 -7.60 -3.01
C PHE A 120 7.65 -8.52 -2.93
N PHE A 121 7.43 -9.82 -2.71
CA PHE A 121 8.52 -10.79 -2.44
C PHE A 121 9.10 -11.44 -3.70
N ASP A 122 8.43 -11.30 -4.83
CA ASP A 122 8.83 -11.81 -6.14
C ASP A 122 9.58 -10.77 -7.00
N ALA A 123 9.69 -9.53 -6.52
CA ALA A 123 10.42 -8.43 -7.14
C ALA A 123 11.92 -8.38 -6.78
#